data_AF-A0A938RC55-F1
#
_entry.id   AF-A0A938RC55-F1
#
_cell.length_a   1.000
_cell.length_b   1.000
_cell.length_c   1.000
_cell.angle_alpha   90.00
_cell.angle_beta   90.00
_cell.angle_gamma   90.00
#
_symmetry.space_group_name_H-M   'P 1'
#
loop_
_entity.id
_entity.type
_entity.pdbx_description
1 polymer ?
#
loop_
_entity_poly.entity_id
_entity_poly.type
_entity_poly.pdbx_seq_one_letter_code
_entity_poly.pdbx_strand_id
1 'polypeptide(L)'
;MKVPFLDLKTQYESIKDEIDTAIGQVVETTAFAGGPFVKKFEEEFADYCGCKHAAGVNSGTSAIWLALTGLGIGKGDEVITVPNTFLATAEAIIMCGAKPVFVDINEKTYNMNPDLLEKAITPRTKAPGKDVSGSRAPA
;
A
#
# COMPACT_ATOMS: atom_id res chain seq x y z
N MET A 1 21.37 -30.74 -7.73
CA MET A 1 20.52 -29.71 -8.36
C MET A 1 20.06 -28.77 -7.25
N LYS A 2 20.25 -27.44 -7.41
CA LYS A 2 19.83 -26.44 -6.42
C LYS A 2 18.66 -25.67 -7.03
N VAL A 3 17.47 -25.78 -6.43
CA VAL A 3 16.28 -25.03 -6.87
C VAL A 3 16.11 -23.84 -5.93
N PRO A 4 16.28 -22.59 -6.42
CA PRO A 4 16.09 -21.41 -5.58
C PRO A 4 14.61 -21.22 -5.23
N PHE A 5 14.33 -20.62 -4.06
CA PHE A 5 12.96 -20.26 -3.68
C PHE A 5 12.35 -19.20 -4.62
N LEU A 6 13.18 -18.26 -5.10
CA LEU A 6 12.83 -17.24 -6.09
C LEU A 6 14.04 -16.98 -7.00
N ASP A 7 13.87 -17.11 -8.33
CA ASP A 7 14.94 -16.92 -9.32
C ASP A 7 14.83 -15.58 -10.04
N LEU A 8 15.34 -14.52 -9.40
CA LEU A 8 15.37 -13.19 -9.99
C LEU A 8 16.44 -13.05 -11.09
N LYS A 9 17.41 -13.98 -11.15
CA LYS A 9 18.48 -13.91 -12.14
C LYS A 9 17.92 -14.22 -13.53
N THR A 10 17.20 -15.32 -13.66
CA THR A 10 16.57 -15.67 -14.95
C THR A 10 15.54 -14.63 -15.38
N GLN A 11 14.79 -14.05 -14.43
CA GLN A 11 13.89 -12.95 -14.75
C GLN A 11 14.67 -11.74 -15.30
N TYR A 12 15.73 -11.29 -14.62
CA TYR A 12 16.56 -10.18 -15.10
C TYR A 12 17.14 -10.46 -16.49
N GLU A 13 17.69 -11.66 -16.71
CA GLU A 13 18.27 -12.04 -18.01
C GLU A 13 17.24 -11.96 -19.16
N SER A 14 15.95 -12.24 -18.91
CA SER A 14 14.90 -12.16 -19.93
C SER A 14 14.53 -10.75 -20.39
N ILE A 15 14.81 -9.72 -19.58
CA ILE A 15 14.48 -8.31 -19.84
C ILE A 15 15.69 -7.39 -19.64
N LYS A 16 16.90 -7.96 -19.77
CA LYS A 16 18.16 -7.29 -19.44
C LYS A 16 18.37 -6.02 -20.25
N ASP A 17 18.17 -6.09 -21.56
CA ASP A 17 18.40 -4.96 -22.46
C ASP A 17 17.44 -3.80 -22.16
N GLU A 18 16.20 -4.10 -21.78
CA GLU A 18 15.21 -3.10 -21.36
C GLU A 18 15.62 -2.40 -20.05
N ILE A 19 16.02 -3.18 -19.04
CA ILE A 19 16.48 -2.64 -17.75
C ILE A 19 17.75 -1.81 -17.92
N ASP A 20 18.76 -2.34 -18.60
CA ASP A 20 20.05 -1.65 -18.77
C ASP A 20 19.88 -0.35 -19.56
N THR A 21 19.02 -0.34 -20.58
CA THR A 21 18.67 0.87 -21.33
C THR A 21 17.98 1.91 -20.44
N ALA A 22 17.00 1.50 -19.64
CA ALA A 22 16.29 2.41 -18.74
C ALA A 22 17.22 3.01 -17.67
N ILE A 23 18.11 2.19 -17.09
CA ILE A 23 19.14 2.66 -16.15
C ILE A 23 20.07 3.67 -16.83
N GLY A 24 20.54 3.36 -18.05
CA GLY A 24 21.38 4.26 -18.84
C GLY A 24 20.74 5.63 -19.04
N GLN A 25 19.47 5.68 -19.44
CA GLN A 25 18.73 6.92 -19.64
C GLN A 25 18.61 7.77 -18.36
N VAL A 26 18.37 7.13 -17.20
CA VAL A 26 18.33 7.83 -15.91
C VAL A 26 19.69 8.46 -15.59
N VAL A 27 20.78 7.71 -15.80
CA VAL A 27 22.14 8.18 -15.53
C VAL A 27 22.54 9.32 -16.48
N GLU A 28 22.29 9.17 -17.78
CA GLU A 28 22.60 10.18 -18.80
C GLU A 28 21.90 11.51 -18.53
N THR A 29 20.66 11.46 -18.02
CA THR A 29 19.85 12.65 -17.73
C THR A 29 19.98 13.13 -16.28
N THR A 30 20.71 12.42 -15.42
CA THR A 30 20.87 12.73 -13.98
C THR A 30 19.51 12.80 -13.24
N ALA A 31 18.49 12.07 -13.73
CA ALA A 31 17.12 12.12 -13.22
C ALA A 31 16.91 11.18 -12.01
N PHE A 32 17.72 11.34 -10.96
CA PHE A 32 17.77 10.39 -9.84
C PHE A 32 16.65 10.54 -8.80
N ALA A 33 15.96 11.68 -8.77
CA ALA A 33 14.87 11.94 -7.82
C ALA A 33 13.69 12.61 -8.52
N GLY A 34 12.54 11.94 -8.52
CA GLY A 34 11.37 12.37 -9.28
C GLY A 34 11.65 12.40 -10.78
N GLY A 35 11.07 13.39 -11.47
CA GLY A 35 11.33 13.62 -12.89
C GLY A 35 10.47 12.76 -13.84
N PRO A 36 10.83 12.74 -15.13
CA PRO A 36 9.96 12.22 -16.18
C PRO A 36 9.72 10.71 -16.07
N PHE A 37 10.70 9.94 -15.57
CA PHE A 37 10.58 8.49 -15.43
C PHE A 37 9.58 8.10 -14.33
N VAL A 38 9.62 8.79 -13.18
CA VAL A 38 8.65 8.58 -12.09
C VAL A 38 7.25 9.00 -12.54
N LYS A 39 7.13 10.18 -13.18
CA LYS A 39 5.84 10.65 -13.69
C LYS A 39 5.22 9.69 -14.70
N LYS A 40 6.03 9.18 -15.64
CA LYS A 40 5.58 8.19 -16.63
C LYS A 40 5.11 6.91 -15.94
N PHE A 41 5.88 6.41 -14.96
CA PHE A 41 5.46 5.25 -14.18
C PHE A 41 4.13 5.49 -13.44
N GLU A 42 3.95 6.66 -12.81
CA GLU A 42 2.70 6.99 -12.12
C GLU A 42 1.50 7.04 -13.09
N GLU A 43 1.68 7.60 -14.29
CA GLU A 43 0.64 7.62 -15.32
C GLU A 43 0.29 6.19 -15.78
N GLU A 44 1.29 5.40 -16.18
CA GLU A 44 1.09 4.02 -16.65
C GLU A 44 0.55 3.10 -15.56
N PHE A 45 0.97 3.29 -14.31
CA PHE A 45 0.50 2.50 -13.18
C PHE A 45 -0.92 2.88 -12.76
N ALA A 46 -1.29 4.15 -12.85
CA ALA A 46 -2.67 4.58 -12.64
C ALA A 46 -3.60 3.94 -13.69
N ASP A 47 -3.19 3.94 -14.96
CA ASP A 47 -3.92 3.30 -16.05
C ASP A 47 -4.02 1.78 -15.83
N TYR A 48 -2.92 1.12 -15.45
CA TYR A 48 -2.90 -0.31 -15.14
C TYR A 48 -3.86 -0.69 -13.99
N CYS A 49 -3.89 0.13 -12.94
CA CYS A 49 -4.79 -0.08 -11.79
C CYS A 49 -6.24 0.37 -12.05
N GLY A 50 -6.52 1.05 -13.17
CA GLY A 50 -7.83 1.61 -13.47
C GLY A 50 -8.25 2.73 -12.50
N CYS A 51 -7.29 3.46 -11.93
CA CYS A 51 -7.53 4.60 -11.05
C CYS A 51 -7.15 5.93 -11.71
N LYS A 52 -7.67 7.05 -11.19
CA LYS A 52 -7.40 8.38 -11.77
C LYS A 52 -5.97 8.86 -11.50
N HIS A 53 -5.36 8.40 -10.40
CA HIS A 53 -4.08 8.90 -9.90
C HIS A 53 -3.28 7.76 -9.26
N ALA A 54 -1.97 7.76 -9.48
CA ALA A 54 -0.99 7.01 -8.70
C ALA A 54 0.09 7.98 -8.18
N ALA A 55 0.71 7.62 -7.05
CA ALA A 55 1.81 8.37 -6.46
C ALA A 55 2.89 7.40 -6.01
N GLY A 56 4.09 7.55 -6.57
CA GLY A 56 5.26 6.75 -6.23
C GLY A 56 5.81 7.15 -4.86
N VAL A 57 6.02 6.15 -3.99
CA VAL A 57 6.64 6.33 -2.68
C VAL A 57 7.72 5.28 -2.45
N ASN A 58 8.54 5.45 -1.42
CA ASN A 58 9.73 4.64 -1.19
C ASN A 58 9.45 3.20 -0.69
N SER A 59 8.25 2.90 -0.17
CA SER A 59 7.91 1.56 0.32
C SER A 59 6.39 1.35 0.46
N GLY A 60 5.98 0.08 0.58
CA GLY A 60 4.58 -0.26 0.90
C GLY A 60 4.13 0.26 2.27
N THR A 61 5.00 0.27 3.28
CA THR A 61 4.68 0.86 4.61
C THR A 61 4.39 2.36 4.49
N SER A 62 5.22 3.09 3.75
CA SER A 62 5.01 4.52 3.48
C SER A 62 3.73 4.76 2.69
N ALA A 63 3.38 3.88 1.75
CA ALA A 63 2.14 3.99 0.99
C ALA A 63 0.91 3.90 1.89
N ILE A 64 0.87 2.91 2.80
CA ILE A 64 -0.23 2.76 3.76
C ILE A 64 -0.27 3.96 4.71
N TRP A 65 0.87 4.33 5.29
CA TRP A 65 0.95 5.46 6.23
C TRP A 65 0.51 6.78 5.59
N LEU A 66 0.95 7.05 4.36
CA LEU A 66 0.58 8.26 3.61
C LEU A 66 -0.91 8.26 3.27
N ALA A 67 -1.46 7.11 2.87
CA ALA A 67 -2.90 6.98 2.62
C ALA A 67 -3.72 7.25 3.89
N LEU A 68 -3.34 6.66 5.03
CA LEU A 68 -4.01 6.91 6.32
C LEU A 68 -3.93 8.38 6.74
N THR A 69 -2.74 8.97 6.64
CA THR A 69 -2.51 10.38 7.00
C THR A 69 -3.30 11.32 6.06
N GLY A 70 -3.33 11.04 4.77
CA GLY A 70 -4.10 11.80 3.78
C GLY A 70 -5.62 11.74 4.00
N LEU A 71 -6.11 10.70 4.67
CA LEU A 71 -7.50 10.57 5.12
C LEU A 71 -7.78 11.26 6.45
N GLY A 72 -6.78 11.91 7.06
CA GLY A 72 -6.88 12.57 8.37
C GLY A 72 -6.91 11.60 9.54
N ILE A 73 -6.52 10.34 9.34
CA ILE A 73 -6.50 9.32 10.40
C ILE A 73 -5.28 9.57 11.31
N GLY A 74 -5.51 9.58 12.62
CA GLY A 74 -4.43 9.66 13.59
C GLY A 74 -4.85 9.44 15.04
N LYS A 75 -4.30 10.25 15.95
CA LYS A 75 -4.49 10.06 17.39
C LYS A 75 -5.96 10.05 17.79
N GLY A 76 -6.39 8.97 18.44
CA GLY A 76 -7.75 8.78 18.91
C GLY A 76 -8.63 7.97 17.97
N ASP A 77 -8.16 7.72 16.74
CA ASP A 77 -8.83 6.83 15.79
C ASP A 77 -8.40 5.37 15.97
N GLU A 78 -9.28 4.48 15.52
CA GLU A 78 -9.05 3.05 15.41
C GLU A 78 -9.06 2.63 13.94
N VAL A 79 -8.10 1.80 13.51
CA VAL A 79 -8.07 1.22 12.17
C VAL A 79 -8.09 -0.29 12.29
N ILE A 80 -9.07 -0.92 11.64
CA ILE A 80 -9.24 -2.36 11.69
C ILE A 80 -8.27 -3.04 10.72
N THR A 81 -7.59 -4.08 11.18
CA THR A 81 -6.72 -4.96 10.38
C THR A 81 -6.74 -6.37 10.96
N VAL A 82 -5.89 -7.27 10.47
CA VAL A 82 -5.74 -8.65 10.96
C VAL A 82 -4.38 -8.85 11.64
N PRO A 83 -4.27 -9.75 12.63
CA PRO A 83 -2.98 -10.07 13.24
C PRO A 83 -2.11 -10.95 12.32
N ASN A 84 -2.74 -11.75 11.44
CA ASN A 84 -2.06 -12.58 10.45
C ASN A 84 -1.83 -11.79 9.13
N THR A 85 -1.02 -10.74 9.20
CA THR A 85 -0.55 -9.93 8.06
C THR A 85 0.92 -9.59 8.26
N PHE A 86 1.57 -9.04 7.24
CA PHE A 86 2.93 -8.51 7.41
C PHE A 86 2.90 -7.28 8.34
N LEU A 87 3.90 -7.15 9.23
CA LEU A 87 3.96 -6.12 10.27
C LEU A 87 3.70 -4.71 9.76
N ALA A 88 4.14 -4.40 8.53
CA ALA A 88 3.96 -3.10 7.87
C ALA A 88 2.53 -2.55 7.96
N THR A 89 1.51 -3.42 7.91
CA THR A 89 0.11 -3.01 7.99
C THR A 89 -0.21 -2.37 9.34
N ALA A 90 0.19 -2.99 10.44
CA ALA A 90 -0.03 -2.48 11.80
C ALA A 90 0.94 -1.33 12.14
N GLU A 91 2.19 -1.43 11.67
CA GLU A 91 3.20 -0.39 11.85
C GLU A 91 2.74 0.94 11.25
N ALA A 92 2.21 0.94 10.01
CA ALA A 92 1.72 2.15 9.37
C ALA A 92 0.55 2.81 10.13
N ILE A 93 -0.34 2.02 10.74
CA ILE A 93 -1.43 2.51 11.59
C ILE A 93 -0.86 3.19 12.85
N ILE A 94 0.13 2.57 13.48
CA ILE A 94 0.79 3.12 14.67
C ILE A 94 1.56 4.40 14.31
N MET A 95 2.21 4.44 13.15
CA MET A 95 2.97 5.59 12.67
C MET A 95 2.12 6.84 12.46
N CYS A 96 0.84 6.71 12.06
CA CYS A 96 -0.07 7.87 12.00
C CYS A 96 -0.66 8.25 13.37
N GLY A 97 -0.36 7.48 14.43
CA GLY A 97 -0.83 7.71 15.80
C GLY A 97 -2.19 7.06 16.11
N ALA A 98 -2.77 6.32 15.16
CA ALA A 98 -3.99 5.57 15.37
C ALA A 98 -3.72 4.23 16.08
N LYS A 99 -4.78 3.61 16.57
CA LYS A 99 -4.73 2.31 17.25
C LYS A 99 -5.16 1.19 16.29
N PRO A 100 -4.32 0.16 16.05
CA PRO A 100 -4.77 -1.02 15.32
C PRO A 100 -5.79 -1.81 16.16
N VAL A 101 -6.90 -2.18 15.53
CA VAL A 101 -7.90 -3.10 16.09
C VAL A 101 -7.86 -4.38 15.27
N PHE A 102 -7.63 -5.51 15.92
CA PHE A 102 -7.44 -6.79 15.24
C PHE A 102 -8.76 -7.55 15.13
N VAL A 103 -9.10 -7.92 13.90
CA VAL A 103 -10.12 -8.91 13.57
C VAL A 103 -9.42 -10.19 13.14
N ASP A 104 -9.88 -11.33 13.63
CA ASP A 104 -9.27 -12.61 13.31
C ASP A 104 -9.51 -13.02 11.85
N ILE A 105 -8.74 -13.97 11.35
CA ILE A 105 -8.81 -14.46 9.99
C ILE A 105 -9.85 -15.57 9.80
N ASN A 106 -10.27 -15.76 8.56
CA ASN A 106 -10.90 -16.99 8.12
C ASN A 106 -9.81 -18.01 7.78
N GLU A 107 -9.71 -19.11 8.53
CA GLU A 107 -8.64 -20.11 8.41
C GLU A 107 -8.53 -20.77 7.02
N LYS A 108 -9.59 -20.76 6.21
CA LYS A 108 -9.56 -21.32 4.85
C LYS A 108 -8.91 -20.38 3.84
N THR A 109 -9.00 -19.07 4.09
CA THR A 109 -8.54 -18.04 3.15
C THR A 109 -7.34 -17.26 3.67
N TYR A 110 -7.05 -17.35 4.96
CA TYR A 110 -6.08 -16.54 5.70
C TYR A 110 -6.28 -15.02 5.60
N ASN A 111 -7.42 -14.57 5.08
CA ASN A 111 -7.85 -13.18 5.03
C ASN A 111 -8.76 -12.86 6.23
N MET A 112 -9.04 -11.57 6.45
CA MET A 112 -9.97 -11.11 7.49
C MET A 112 -11.30 -11.87 7.45
N ASN A 113 -11.77 -12.32 8.61
CA ASN A 113 -13.09 -12.94 8.71
C ASN A 113 -14.19 -11.85 8.70
N PRO A 114 -15.00 -11.74 7.64
CA PRO A 114 -16.02 -10.69 7.56
C PRO A 114 -17.11 -10.83 8.65
N ASP A 115 -17.38 -12.05 9.14
CA ASP A 115 -18.38 -12.30 10.18
C ASP A 115 -17.97 -11.72 11.55
N LEU A 116 -16.69 -11.39 11.71
CA LEU A 116 -16.13 -10.80 12.92
C LEU A 116 -15.94 -9.27 12.81
N LEU A 117 -16.04 -8.71 11.60
CA LEU A 117 -15.73 -7.32 11.33
C LEU A 117 -16.68 -6.35 12.05
N GLU A 118 -17.99 -6.56 11.94
CA GLU A 118 -18.99 -5.65 12.50
C GLU A 118 -18.84 -5.45 14.01
N LYS A 119 -18.43 -6.50 14.73
CA LYS A 119 -18.21 -6.47 16.19
C LYS A 119 -16.99 -5.65 16.61
N ALA A 120 -16.05 -5.40 15.69
CA ALA A 120 -14.84 -4.63 15.94
C ALA A 120 -15.01 -3.14 15.64
N ILE A 121 -16.13 -2.73 15.03
CA ILE A 121 -16.42 -1.33 14.72
C ILE A 121 -16.84 -0.59 15.99
N THR A 122 -16.22 0.56 16.23
CA THR A 122 -16.54 1.49 17.30
C THR A 122 -16.76 2.90 16.73
N PRO A 123 -17.25 3.86 17.53
CA PRO A 123 -17.31 5.27 17.11
C PRO A 123 -15.94 5.88 16.75
N ARG A 124 -14.83 5.24 17.14
CA ARG A 124 -13.46 5.66 16.78
C ARG A 124 -12.95 5.01 15.50
N THR A 125 -13.65 4.01 14.96
CA THR A 125 -13.20 3.31 13.76
C THR A 125 -13.22 4.24 12.55
N LYS A 126 -12.09 4.33 11.85
CA LYS A 126 -11.94 5.05 10.59
C LYS A 126 -11.51 4.09 9.48
N ALA A 127 -12.03 4.35 8.29
CA ALA A 127 -11.69 3.61 7.08
C ALA A 127 -11.52 4.60 5.90
N PRO A 128 -10.78 4.22 4.85
CA PRO A 128 -10.75 4.97 3.61
C PRO A 128 -12.16 5.21 3.05
N GLY A 129 -12.56 6.47 2.95
CA GLY A 129 -13.71 6.90 2.13
C GLY A 129 -15.09 6.97 2.79
N LYS A 130 -15.27 6.63 4.08
CA LYS A 130 -16.52 6.91 4.81
C LYS A 130 -16.26 7.17 6.29
N ASP A 131 -16.86 8.24 6.80
CA ASP A 131 -17.17 8.32 8.22
C ASP A 131 -18.11 7.14 8.52
N VAL A 132 -17.65 6.19 9.33
CA VAL A 132 -18.38 4.94 9.64
C VAL A 132 -19.69 5.25 10.40
N SER A 133 -19.85 6.49 10.84
CA SER A 133 -21.05 7.09 11.46
C SER A 133 -22.20 7.42 10.48
N GLY A 134 -21.98 7.31 9.16
CA GLY A 134 -23.01 7.62 8.15
C GLY A 134 -23.16 9.09 7.78
N SER A 135 -22.30 9.99 8.27
CA SER A 135 -22.29 11.39 7.81
C SER A 135 -21.40 11.54 6.56
N ARG A 136 -22.02 11.85 5.41
CA ARG A 136 -21.29 12.21 4.18
C ARG A 136 -20.60 13.57 4.41
N ALA A 137 -19.28 13.63 4.23
CA ALA A 137 -18.64 14.90 3.90
C ALA A 137 -19.16 15.38 2.53
N PRO A 138 -19.49 16.67 2.36
CA PRO A 138 -19.96 17.19 1.09
C PRO A 138 -18.84 17.12 0.05
N ALA A 139 -19.26 16.86 -1.19
CA ALA A 139 -18.42 16.85 -2.39
C ALA A 139 -17.79 18.23 -2.68
#